data_AF-A0A3M1N367-F1
#
_entry.id   AF-A0A3M1N367-F1
#
_cell.length_a   1.000
_cell.length_b   1.000
_cell.length_c   1.000
_cell.angle_alpha   90.00
_cell.angle_beta   90.00
_cell.angle_gamma   90.00
#
_symmetry.space_group_name_H-M   'P 1'
#
loop_
_entity.id
_entity.type
_entity.pdbx_description
1 polymer ?
#
loop_
_entity_poly.entity_id
_entity_poly.type
_entity_poly.pdbx_seq_one_letter_code
_entity_poly.pdbx_strand_id
1 'polypeptide(L)'
;MPFIGLLCAQSEPKAMPNTTKIAPRKRWLVYCLAAGFALIALGSLSFAIATALEEHDPFCISCHTAPEITYYNRAYYALDHPSEPIPDLSTLHYRAAQQAETAFKCIDCHRGDGSLPHRGTAIALGAYDVLIYLLGQDDPTIEKQRTKTGWLANAACATCHAESLLRLDGINNHFHTYLPQAREAFLRGNALSLGEGLRKARAESGAAEPIELETIAIQLFCTDCHQAHKAQPLAADKFFMDTTLRNTACVACHLVAKVGPQDVRELSAQ
;
A
#
# COMPACT_ATOMS: atom_id res chain seq x y z
N MET A 1 64.70 74.59 48.05
CA MET A 1 64.04 74.25 46.77
C MET A 1 64.45 72.84 46.37
N PRO A 2 63.57 71.83 46.43
CA PRO A 2 63.89 70.48 45.97
C PRO A 2 63.41 70.23 44.54
N PHE A 3 64.22 69.50 43.78
CA PHE A 3 63.93 68.96 42.45
C PHE A 3 63.04 67.71 42.59
N ILE A 4 61.92 67.67 41.86
CA ILE A 4 61.03 66.50 41.74
C ILE A 4 61.45 65.73 40.49
N GLY A 5 61.91 64.49 40.67
CA GLY A 5 62.27 63.55 39.60
C GLY A 5 61.03 62.89 39.00
N LEU A 6 60.92 62.94 37.67
CA LEU A 6 59.85 62.36 36.87
C LEU A 6 60.25 60.93 36.46
N LEU A 7 59.61 59.90 37.04
CA LEU A 7 59.78 58.50 36.64
C LEU A 7 58.84 58.19 35.47
N CYS A 8 59.44 57.82 34.33
CA CYS A 8 58.75 57.38 33.12
C CYS A 8 58.39 55.90 33.24
N ALA A 9 57.11 55.55 33.33
CA ALA A 9 56.63 54.16 33.32
C ALA A 9 56.48 53.66 31.87
N GLN A 10 57.28 52.68 31.48
CA GLN A 10 57.14 51.95 30.21
C GLN A 10 56.00 50.93 30.33
N SER A 11 55.02 51.00 29.44
CA SER A 11 53.95 50.00 29.33
C SER A 11 54.35 48.91 28.34
N GLU A 12 54.26 47.65 28.76
CA GLU A 12 54.55 46.49 27.90
C GLU A 12 53.44 46.29 26.85
N PRO A 13 53.79 45.97 25.60
CA PRO A 13 52.81 45.71 24.55
C PRO A 13 52.09 44.37 24.79
N LYS A 14 50.76 44.44 24.99
CA LYS A 14 49.86 43.27 25.01
C LYS A 14 50.00 42.49 23.69
N ALA A 15 50.46 41.24 23.76
CA ALA A 15 50.45 40.30 22.65
C ALA A 15 49.02 40.14 22.10
N MET A 16 48.81 40.50 20.83
CA MET A 16 47.51 40.33 20.18
C MET A 16 47.21 38.85 19.98
N PRO A 17 45.97 38.39 20.26
CA PRO A 17 45.58 37.00 20.04
C PRO A 17 45.69 36.64 18.56
N ASN A 18 46.46 35.59 18.29
CA ASN A 18 46.68 35.04 16.97
C ASN A 18 45.36 34.45 16.45
N THR A 19 44.61 35.25 15.68
CA THR A 19 43.36 34.80 15.05
C THR A 19 43.71 33.80 13.96
N THR A 20 43.65 32.51 14.31
CA THR A 20 43.81 31.42 13.36
C THR A 20 42.73 31.54 12.29
N LYS A 21 43.10 32.13 11.15
CA LYS A 21 42.25 32.24 9.96
C LYS A 21 41.91 30.82 9.51
N ILE A 22 40.70 30.37 9.83
CA ILE A 22 40.16 29.10 9.37
C ILE A 22 40.28 29.08 7.83
N ALA A 23 41.09 28.17 7.30
CA ALA A 23 41.35 28.07 5.88
C ALA A 23 40.03 27.96 5.09
N PRO A 24 39.88 28.68 3.96
CA PRO A 24 38.62 28.81 3.22
C PRO A 24 37.98 27.47 2.82
N ARG A 25 38.80 26.41 2.66
CA ARG A 25 38.33 25.04 2.38
C ARG A 25 37.46 24.44 3.49
N LYS A 26 37.66 24.79 4.77
CA LYS A 26 36.85 24.25 5.87
C LYS A 26 35.44 24.86 5.90
N ARG A 27 35.26 26.10 5.43
CA ARG A 27 33.93 26.75 5.39
C ARG A 27 33.02 26.13 4.34
N TRP A 28 33.56 25.76 3.17
CA TRP A 28 32.77 25.13 2.11
C TRP A 28 32.21 23.76 2.52
N LEU A 29 33.00 22.95 3.23
CA LEU A 29 32.53 21.68 3.78
C LEU A 29 31.35 21.88 4.74
N VAL A 30 31.45 22.85 5.66
CA VAL A 30 30.37 23.17 6.60
C VAL A 30 29.10 23.61 5.86
N TYR A 31 29.21 24.43 4.81
CA TYR A 31 28.05 24.81 4.02
C TYR A 31 27.44 23.65 3.26
N CYS A 32 28.24 22.76 2.67
CA CYS A 32 27.72 21.56 1.99
C CYS A 32 27.02 20.62 2.95
N LEU A 33 27.58 20.41 4.15
CA LEU A 33 26.97 19.59 5.19
C LEU A 33 25.66 20.22 5.70
N ALA A 34 25.65 21.53 5.96
CA ALA A 34 24.46 22.25 6.38
C ALA A 34 23.36 22.21 5.30
N ALA A 35 23.72 22.40 4.03
CA ALA A 35 22.79 22.29 2.91
C ALA A 35 22.24 20.87 2.76
N GLY A 36 23.11 19.85 2.82
CA GLY A 36 22.69 18.44 2.79
C GLY A 36 21.74 18.09 3.93
N PHE A 37 22.05 18.53 5.16
CA PHE A 37 21.18 18.34 6.32
C PHE A 37 19.83 19.04 6.13
N ALA A 38 19.83 20.30 5.65
CA ALA A 38 18.60 21.03 5.40
C ALA A 38 17.71 20.32 4.36
N LEU A 39 18.29 19.78 3.29
CA LEU A 39 17.56 18.99 2.29
C LEU A 39 16.97 17.70 2.88
N ILE A 40 17.72 16.97 3.71
CA ILE A 40 17.22 15.77 4.39
C ILE A 40 16.08 16.13 5.34
N ALA A 41 16.21 17.21 6.12
CA ALA A 41 15.20 17.67 7.04
C ALA A 41 13.90 18.07 6.32
N LEU A 42 14.01 18.84 5.23
CA LEU A 42 12.87 19.23 4.40
C LEU A 42 12.21 18.03 3.72
N GLY A 43 13.01 17.09 3.19
CA GLY A 43 12.50 15.87 2.58
C GLY A 43 11.75 14.99 3.60
N SER A 44 12.34 14.79 4.77
CA SER A 44 11.73 14.00 5.87
C SER A 44 10.44 14.64 6.37
N LEU A 45 10.44 15.96 6.55
CA LEU A 45 9.25 16.70 6.98
C LEU A 45 8.14 16.60 5.92
N SER A 46 8.47 16.79 4.64
CA SER A 46 7.49 16.69 3.55
C SER A 46 6.91 15.29 3.44
N PHE A 47 7.75 14.25 3.59
CA PHE A 47 7.32 12.85 3.62
C PHE A 47 6.36 12.57 4.79
N ALA A 48 6.66 13.08 5.97
CA ALA A 48 5.81 12.92 7.14
C ALA A 48 4.46 13.65 6.97
N ILE A 49 4.47 14.87 6.42
CA ILE A 49 3.25 15.64 6.12
C ILE A 49 2.41 14.92 5.07
N ALA A 50 3.00 14.50 3.94
CA ALA A 50 2.29 13.76 2.91
C ALA A 50 1.66 12.47 3.49
N THR A 51 2.39 11.79 4.38
CA THR A 51 1.86 10.62 5.07
C THR A 51 0.69 10.92 5.98
N ALA A 52 0.76 12.00 6.75
CA ALA A 52 -0.37 12.42 7.58
C ALA A 52 -1.58 12.87 6.73
N LEU A 53 -1.34 13.50 5.56
CA LEU A 53 -2.42 13.95 4.68
C LEU A 53 -3.13 12.79 3.98
N GLU A 54 -2.39 11.78 3.51
CA GLU A 54 -2.98 10.59 2.88
C GLU A 54 -3.86 9.77 3.84
N GLU A 55 -3.74 9.96 5.15
CA GLU A 55 -4.63 9.39 6.17
C GLU A 55 -6.02 10.05 6.21
N HIS A 56 -6.29 11.00 5.32
CA HIS A 56 -7.56 11.70 5.22
C HIS A 56 -8.10 11.60 3.81
N ASP A 57 -9.19 10.86 3.62
CA ASP A 57 -9.81 10.68 2.30
C ASP A 57 -10.18 12.00 1.58
N PRO A 58 -10.63 13.06 2.28
CA PRO A 58 -10.82 14.38 1.65
C PRO A 58 -9.56 14.96 0.99
N PHE A 59 -8.36 14.63 1.50
CA PHE A 59 -7.12 15.02 0.84
C PHE A 59 -6.94 14.25 -0.48
N CYS A 60 -7.17 12.94 -0.48
CA CYS A 60 -7.09 12.13 -1.70
C CYS A 60 -8.03 12.68 -2.80
N ILE A 61 -9.30 12.91 -2.46
CA ILE A 61 -10.28 13.41 -3.43
C ILE A 61 -10.16 14.91 -3.77
N SER A 62 -9.21 15.64 -3.16
CA SER A 62 -8.97 17.04 -3.51
C SER A 62 -8.26 17.22 -4.85
N CYS A 63 -7.50 16.20 -5.28
CA CYS A 63 -6.76 16.18 -6.55
C CYS A 63 -7.23 15.07 -7.50
N HIS A 64 -7.82 13.99 -6.99
CA HIS A 64 -8.39 12.98 -7.86
C HIS A 64 -9.67 13.48 -8.55
N THR A 65 -9.87 13.09 -9.80
CA THR A 65 -11.05 13.45 -10.59
C THR A 65 -12.06 12.29 -10.63
N ALA A 66 -12.99 12.30 -11.57
CA ALA A 66 -13.80 11.10 -11.82
C ALA A 66 -12.88 10.02 -12.39
N PRO A 67 -12.87 8.79 -11.83
CA PRO A 67 -13.92 8.22 -11.00
C PRO A 67 -13.72 8.18 -9.49
N GLU A 68 -12.53 8.45 -8.97
CA GLU A 68 -12.25 8.23 -7.54
C GLU A 68 -13.19 9.03 -6.62
N ILE A 69 -13.57 10.26 -7.01
CA ILE A 69 -14.60 11.04 -6.30
C ILE A 69 -15.94 10.28 -6.21
N THR A 70 -16.32 9.56 -7.26
CA THR A 70 -17.57 8.79 -7.29
C THR A 70 -17.53 7.66 -6.26
N TYR A 71 -16.41 6.95 -6.14
CA TYR A 71 -16.29 5.84 -5.18
C TYR A 71 -16.26 6.35 -3.75
N TYR A 72 -15.53 7.43 -3.49
CA TYR A 72 -15.55 8.13 -2.21
C TYR A 72 -16.98 8.52 -1.81
N ASN A 73 -17.70 9.18 -2.71
CA ASN A 73 -19.08 9.62 -2.44
C ASN A 73 -20.01 8.43 -2.16
N ARG A 74 -19.89 7.32 -2.91
CA ARG A 74 -20.67 6.11 -2.66
C ARG A 74 -20.36 5.50 -1.29
N ALA A 75 -19.08 5.38 -0.95
CA ALA A 75 -18.63 4.84 0.32
C ALA A 75 -19.16 5.65 1.51
N TYR A 76 -19.02 6.97 1.46
CA TYR A 76 -19.53 7.86 2.52
C TYR A 76 -21.06 7.89 2.57
N TYR A 77 -21.73 7.95 1.43
CA TYR A 77 -23.20 7.87 1.38
C TYR A 77 -23.70 6.57 2.03
N ALA A 78 -23.02 5.46 1.78
CA ALA A 78 -23.34 4.15 2.34
C ALA A 78 -23.13 4.03 3.85
N LEU A 79 -22.29 4.87 4.46
CA LEU A 79 -22.14 4.96 5.92
C LEU A 79 -23.35 5.60 6.59
N ASP A 80 -23.97 6.58 5.92
CA ASP A 80 -25.16 7.29 6.42
C ASP A 80 -26.47 6.56 6.06
N HIS A 81 -26.42 5.68 5.04
CA HIS A 81 -27.59 4.97 4.51
C HIS A 81 -27.34 3.45 4.50
N PRO A 82 -27.39 2.78 5.66
CA PRO A 82 -27.04 1.36 5.78
C PRO A 82 -27.99 0.42 5.00
N SER A 83 -29.20 0.87 4.69
CA SER A 83 -30.18 0.11 3.88
C SER A 83 -29.90 0.16 2.38
N GLU A 84 -29.05 1.06 1.91
CA GLU A 84 -28.75 1.20 0.49
C GLU A 84 -27.85 0.06 0.01
N PRO A 85 -28.01 -0.41 -1.24
CA PRO A 85 -27.17 -1.46 -1.82
C PRO A 85 -25.67 -1.10 -1.73
N ILE A 86 -24.83 -2.13 -1.67
CA ILE A 86 -23.37 -2.00 -1.73
C ILE A 86 -22.94 -2.26 -3.18
N PRO A 87 -22.74 -1.22 -4.01
CA PRO A 87 -22.53 -1.41 -5.43
C PRO A 87 -21.12 -1.93 -5.76
N ASP A 88 -20.14 -1.65 -4.91
CA ASP A 88 -18.73 -1.94 -5.15
C ASP A 88 -18.01 -2.34 -3.86
N LEU A 89 -16.85 -2.97 -4.02
CA LEU A 89 -16.08 -3.52 -2.92
C LEU A 89 -15.46 -2.43 -2.03
N SER A 90 -15.15 -1.25 -2.58
CA SER A 90 -14.72 -0.11 -1.76
C SER A 90 -15.80 0.29 -0.75
N THR A 91 -17.06 0.40 -1.20
CA THR A 91 -18.19 0.72 -0.34
C THR A 91 -18.40 -0.35 0.74
N LEU A 92 -18.18 -1.63 0.40
CA LEU A 92 -18.23 -2.73 1.39
C LEU A 92 -17.23 -2.51 2.52
N HIS A 93 -15.98 -2.15 2.22
CA HIS A 93 -14.94 -2.01 3.24
C HIS A 93 -15.24 -0.88 4.21
N TYR A 94 -15.73 0.25 3.73
CA TYR A 94 -16.17 1.35 4.60
C TYR A 94 -17.31 0.89 5.53
N ARG A 95 -18.32 0.20 5.00
CA ARG A 95 -19.45 -0.30 5.80
C ARG A 95 -19.03 -1.37 6.80
N ALA A 96 -18.18 -2.31 6.39
CA ALA A 96 -17.66 -3.36 7.27
C ALA A 96 -16.82 -2.76 8.41
N ALA A 97 -16.00 -1.76 8.10
CA ALA A 97 -15.20 -1.06 9.10
C ALA A 97 -16.08 -0.32 10.12
N GLN A 98 -17.12 0.38 9.65
CA GLN A 98 -18.10 1.03 10.52
C GLN A 98 -18.79 0.03 11.45
N GLN A 99 -19.19 -1.14 10.95
CA GLN A 99 -19.79 -2.20 11.76
C GLN A 99 -18.82 -2.80 12.79
N ALA A 100 -17.53 -2.85 12.46
CA ALA A 100 -16.48 -3.30 13.35
C ALA A 100 -15.95 -2.19 14.30
N GLU A 101 -16.56 -1.00 14.29
CA GLU A 101 -16.11 0.18 15.04
C GLU A 101 -14.64 0.57 14.73
N THR A 102 -14.23 0.34 13.48
CA THR A 102 -12.90 0.68 12.96
C THR A 102 -13.00 1.76 11.88
N ALA A 103 -11.91 2.47 11.64
CA ALA A 103 -11.80 3.39 10.50
C ALA A 103 -11.19 2.66 9.30
N PHE A 104 -11.73 2.92 8.12
CA PHE A 104 -11.15 2.48 6.85
C PHE A 104 -11.07 3.66 5.90
N LYS A 105 -9.97 3.74 5.16
CA LYS A 105 -9.60 4.87 4.32
C LYS A 105 -9.14 4.39 2.95
N CYS A 106 -9.18 5.26 1.96
CA CYS A 106 -8.60 5.00 0.64
C CYS A 106 -7.16 4.50 0.74
N ILE A 107 -6.35 5.13 1.59
CA ILE A 107 -4.94 4.79 1.70
C ILE A 107 -4.68 3.41 2.30
N ASP A 108 -5.66 2.79 2.99
CA ASP A 108 -5.49 1.45 3.57
C ASP A 108 -5.38 0.38 2.48
N CYS A 109 -6.08 0.55 1.35
CA CYS A 109 -5.85 -0.27 0.15
C CYS A 109 -4.63 0.19 -0.65
N HIS A 110 -4.39 1.51 -0.73
CA HIS A 110 -3.43 2.07 -1.68
C HIS A 110 -1.99 2.17 -1.15
N ARG A 111 -1.71 1.91 0.13
CA ARG A 111 -0.35 1.96 0.72
C ARG A 111 0.44 0.67 0.65
N GLY A 112 -0.18 -0.45 0.30
CA GLY A 112 0.40 -1.78 0.47
C GLY A 112 0.40 -2.24 1.92
N ASP A 113 1.40 -3.03 2.31
CA ASP A 113 1.56 -3.55 3.68
C ASP A 113 2.14 -2.53 4.69
N GLY A 114 2.34 -1.27 4.27
CA GLY A 114 2.93 -0.22 5.12
C GLY A 114 4.46 -0.28 5.29
N SER A 115 5.14 -1.24 4.67
CA SER A 115 6.61 -1.28 4.66
C SER A 115 7.21 -0.06 3.96
N LEU A 116 8.47 0.28 4.29
CA LEU A 116 9.15 1.46 3.71
C LEU A 116 9.18 1.45 2.17
N PRO A 117 9.46 0.33 1.46
CA PRO A 117 9.41 0.31 0.00
C PRO A 117 8.01 0.60 -0.57
N HIS A 118 6.97 0.04 0.07
CA HIS A 118 5.59 0.25 -0.34
C HIS A 118 5.15 1.69 -0.09
N ARG A 119 5.53 2.25 1.06
CA ARG A 119 5.30 3.67 1.40
C ARG A 119 5.98 4.62 0.41
N GLY A 120 7.24 4.33 0.06
CA GLY A 120 7.97 5.10 -0.95
C GLY A 120 7.30 5.04 -2.32
N THR A 121 6.80 3.88 -2.72
CA THR A 121 6.04 3.70 -3.97
C THR A 121 4.72 4.47 -3.95
N ALA A 122 3.95 4.37 -2.86
CA ALA A 122 2.68 5.07 -2.71
C ALA A 122 2.85 6.59 -2.84
N ILE A 123 3.85 7.16 -2.16
CA ILE A 123 4.15 8.60 -2.24
C ILE A 123 4.64 9.00 -3.63
N ALA A 124 5.47 8.18 -4.28
CA ALA A 124 5.90 8.45 -5.65
C ALA A 124 4.72 8.43 -6.64
N LEU A 125 3.76 7.52 -6.43
CA LEU A 125 2.52 7.48 -7.21
C LEU A 125 1.64 8.71 -6.94
N GLY A 126 1.47 9.11 -5.68
CA GLY A 126 0.75 10.33 -5.34
C GLY A 126 1.38 11.59 -5.96
N ALA A 127 2.71 11.69 -5.94
CA ALA A 127 3.43 12.78 -6.62
C ALA A 127 3.22 12.75 -8.15
N TYR A 128 3.22 11.57 -8.75
CA TYR A 128 2.92 11.40 -10.17
C TYR A 128 1.48 11.85 -10.50
N ASP A 129 0.50 11.45 -9.69
CA ASP A 129 -0.91 11.81 -9.89
C ASP A 129 -1.14 13.32 -9.75
N VAL A 130 -0.45 13.98 -8.80
CA VAL A 130 -0.44 15.46 -8.67
C VAL A 130 0.10 16.12 -9.94
N LEU A 131 1.18 15.59 -10.53
CA LEU A 131 1.72 16.14 -11.78
C LEU A 131 0.74 15.97 -12.94
N ILE A 132 0.11 14.80 -13.07
CA ILE A 132 -0.90 14.55 -14.10
C ILE A 132 -2.08 15.52 -13.97
N TYR A 133 -2.56 15.73 -12.73
CA TYR A 133 -3.61 16.70 -12.44
C TYR A 133 -3.21 18.13 -12.82
N LEU A 134 -2.03 18.59 -12.40
CA LEU A 134 -1.54 19.94 -12.71
C LEU A 134 -1.31 20.17 -14.21
N LEU A 135 -1.03 19.11 -14.96
CA LEU A 135 -0.89 19.16 -16.42
C LEU A 135 -2.22 19.04 -17.17
N GLY A 136 -3.34 18.82 -16.48
CA GLY A 136 -4.67 18.63 -17.09
C GLY A 136 -4.75 17.37 -17.95
N GLN A 137 -4.00 16.33 -17.60
CA GLN A 137 -3.94 15.06 -18.33
C GLN A 137 -4.67 13.93 -17.58
N ASP A 138 -5.70 14.28 -16.79
CA ASP A 138 -6.41 13.29 -16.00
C ASP A 138 -7.13 12.26 -16.88
N ASP A 139 -7.19 11.02 -16.39
CA ASP A 139 -7.88 9.92 -17.05
C ASP A 139 -9.38 10.02 -16.78
N PRO A 140 -10.22 10.33 -17.77
CA PRO A 140 -11.65 10.57 -17.55
C PRO A 140 -12.46 9.26 -17.40
N THR A 141 -11.81 8.09 -17.49
CA THR A 141 -12.54 6.81 -17.49
C THR A 141 -13.11 6.49 -16.11
N ILE A 142 -14.44 6.31 -16.05
CA ILE A 142 -15.13 6.11 -14.77
C ILE A 142 -14.83 4.74 -14.14
N GLU A 143 -14.32 3.76 -14.90
CA GLU A 143 -14.00 2.44 -14.36
C GLU A 143 -12.60 2.02 -14.80
N LYS A 144 -11.64 2.12 -13.88
CA LYS A 144 -10.28 1.65 -14.12
C LYS A 144 -10.23 0.14 -13.96
N GLN A 145 -10.01 -0.57 -15.07
CA GLN A 145 -9.92 -2.04 -15.08
C GLN A 145 -8.55 -2.55 -14.62
N ARG A 146 -7.54 -1.68 -14.56
CA ARG A 146 -6.17 -2.00 -14.13
C ARG A 146 -5.57 -0.83 -13.37
N THR A 147 -4.73 -1.13 -12.39
CA THR A 147 -3.94 -0.12 -11.68
C THR A 147 -2.47 -0.23 -12.11
N LYS A 148 -1.75 0.90 -12.14
CA LYS A 148 -0.31 0.91 -12.47
C LYS A 148 0.52 0.12 -11.46
N THR A 149 0.02 0.01 -10.24
CA THR A 149 0.68 -0.60 -9.08
C THR A 149 -0.23 -1.66 -8.45
N GLY A 150 -0.80 -2.57 -9.25
CA GLY A 150 -1.70 -3.64 -8.76
C GLY A 150 -1.12 -4.47 -7.62
N TRP A 151 0.20 -4.65 -7.62
CA TRP A 151 0.93 -5.31 -6.55
C TRP A 151 0.81 -4.61 -5.18
N LEU A 152 0.66 -3.29 -5.16
CA LEU A 152 0.56 -2.50 -3.93
C LEU A 152 -0.78 -2.77 -3.25
N ALA A 153 -1.89 -2.65 -3.99
CA ALA A 153 -3.22 -3.01 -3.50
C ALA A 153 -3.26 -4.48 -3.06
N ASN A 154 -2.65 -5.36 -3.83
CA ASN A 154 -2.57 -6.78 -3.52
C ASN A 154 -1.83 -7.07 -2.20
N ALA A 155 -0.74 -6.35 -1.89
CA ALA A 155 -0.03 -6.45 -0.62
C ALA A 155 -0.91 -5.94 0.56
N ALA A 156 -1.67 -4.87 0.36
CA ALA A 156 -2.63 -4.39 1.35
C ALA A 156 -3.73 -5.43 1.63
N CYS A 157 -4.34 -5.99 0.58
CA CYS A 157 -5.34 -7.06 0.70
C CYS A 157 -4.79 -8.24 1.52
N ALA A 158 -3.57 -8.68 1.24
CA ALA A 158 -2.94 -9.79 1.96
C ALA A 158 -2.67 -9.50 3.45
N THR A 159 -2.58 -8.23 3.85
CA THR A 159 -2.41 -7.85 5.26
C THR A 159 -3.70 -8.11 6.06
N CYS A 160 -4.87 -7.78 5.50
CA CYS A 160 -6.15 -7.93 6.18
C CYS A 160 -6.83 -9.29 5.90
N HIS A 161 -6.57 -9.90 4.75
CA HIS A 161 -7.22 -11.13 4.30
C HIS A 161 -6.29 -12.35 4.27
N ALA A 162 -5.21 -12.33 5.05
CA ALA A 162 -4.26 -13.45 5.15
C ALA A 162 -4.95 -14.79 5.44
N GLU A 163 -5.98 -14.81 6.28
CA GLU A 163 -6.73 -16.02 6.61
C GLU A 163 -7.43 -16.63 5.39
N SER A 164 -7.99 -15.79 4.50
CA SER A 164 -8.63 -16.26 3.27
C SER A 164 -7.62 -16.89 2.30
N LEU A 165 -6.38 -16.39 2.30
CA LEU A 165 -5.29 -16.95 1.49
C LEU A 165 -4.78 -18.30 2.02
N LEU A 166 -4.95 -18.56 3.32
CA LEU A 166 -4.40 -19.72 4.02
C LEU A 166 -5.45 -20.77 4.38
N ARG A 167 -6.68 -20.59 3.89
CA ARG A 167 -7.75 -21.55 4.02
C ARG A 167 -7.67 -22.58 2.90
N LEU A 168 -7.48 -23.84 3.26
CA LEU A 168 -7.16 -24.90 2.28
C LEU A 168 -8.38 -25.66 1.74
N ASP A 169 -9.57 -25.38 2.26
CA ASP A 169 -10.82 -26.02 1.84
C ASP A 169 -11.69 -25.11 0.97
N GLY A 170 -12.47 -25.75 0.09
CA GLY A 170 -13.47 -25.12 -0.78
C GLY A 170 -12.91 -24.61 -2.11
N ILE A 171 -13.74 -24.66 -3.16
CA ILE A 171 -13.35 -24.20 -4.50
C ILE A 171 -13.00 -22.71 -4.52
N ASN A 172 -13.63 -21.92 -3.64
CA ASN A 172 -13.36 -20.49 -3.51
C ASN A 172 -11.93 -20.19 -3.03
N ASN A 173 -11.27 -21.14 -2.34
CA ASN A 173 -9.88 -20.98 -1.90
C ASN A 173 -8.89 -21.85 -2.67
N HIS A 174 -9.38 -22.71 -3.57
CA HIS A 174 -8.53 -23.50 -4.47
C HIS A 174 -7.48 -22.61 -5.17
N PHE A 175 -7.87 -21.43 -5.61
CA PHE A 175 -6.98 -20.48 -6.27
C PHE A 175 -6.02 -19.78 -5.30
N HIS A 176 -6.54 -19.30 -4.18
CA HIS A 176 -5.79 -18.41 -3.29
C HIS A 176 -4.54 -19.04 -2.68
N THR A 177 -4.58 -20.34 -2.38
CA THR A 177 -3.49 -21.06 -1.72
C THR A 177 -2.25 -21.23 -2.59
N TYR A 178 -2.39 -21.13 -3.92
CA TYR A 178 -1.28 -21.21 -4.87
C TYR A 178 -0.65 -19.84 -5.19
N LEU A 179 -1.24 -18.75 -4.71
CA LEU A 179 -0.72 -17.41 -4.93
C LEU A 179 0.58 -17.18 -4.14
N PRO A 180 1.55 -16.41 -4.68
CA PRO A 180 2.75 -16.02 -3.94
C PRO A 180 2.43 -15.40 -2.56
N GLN A 181 1.33 -14.65 -2.47
CA GLN A 181 0.90 -13.96 -1.25
C GLN A 181 0.48 -14.93 -0.14
N ALA A 182 -0.08 -16.09 -0.49
CA ALA A 182 -0.38 -17.13 0.50
C ALA A 182 0.89 -17.66 1.14
N ARG A 183 1.91 -17.97 0.32
CA ARG A 183 3.22 -18.39 0.84
C ARG A 183 3.88 -17.31 1.68
N GLU A 184 3.85 -16.06 1.24
CA GLU A 184 4.37 -14.94 2.04
C GLU A 184 3.64 -14.79 3.38
N ALA A 185 2.30 -14.89 3.39
CA ALA A 185 1.52 -14.85 4.62
C ALA A 185 1.89 -16.01 5.57
N PHE A 186 2.05 -17.22 5.03
CA PHE A 186 2.49 -18.39 5.79
C PHE A 186 3.90 -18.19 6.38
N LEU A 187 4.85 -17.68 5.59
CA LEU A 187 6.23 -17.41 6.05
C LEU A 187 6.30 -16.31 7.12
N ARG A 188 5.29 -15.42 7.20
CA ARG A 188 5.13 -14.46 8.31
C ARG A 188 4.55 -15.07 9.59
N GLY A 189 4.29 -16.38 9.61
CA GLY A 189 3.81 -17.12 10.77
C GLY A 189 2.28 -17.22 10.88
N ASN A 190 1.53 -16.85 9.84
CA ASN A 190 0.08 -17.08 9.82
C ASN A 190 -0.21 -18.59 9.67
N ALA A 191 -1.24 -19.06 10.37
CA ALA A 191 -1.58 -20.48 10.39
C ALA A 191 -2.42 -20.88 9.16
N LEU A 192 -2.18 -22.08 8.65
CA LEU A 192 -3.07 -22.74 7.70
C LEU A 192 -4.36 -23.14 8.41
N SER A 193 -5.51 -22.88 7.78
CA SER A 193 -6.80 -23.29 8.29
C SER A 193 -7.41 -24.38 7.42
N LEU A 194 -7.98 -25.39 8.08
CA LEU A 194 -8.66 -26.52 7.46
C LEU A 194 -10.11 -26.53 7.93
N GLY A 195 -11.04 -26.58 6.98
CA GLY A 195 -12.43 -26.95 7.26
C GLY A 195 -12.52 -28.31 7.98
N GLU A 196 -13.58 -28.49 8.75
CA GLU A 196 -13.77 -29.67 9.60
C GLU A 196 -13.70 -30.99 8.81
N GLY A 197 -14.31 -31.04 7.63
CA GLY A 197 -14.28 -32.23 6.77
C GLY A 197 -12.87 -32.62 6.33
N LEU A 198 -12.07 -31.65 5.87
CA LEU A 198 -10.69 -31.91 5.44
C LEU A 198 -9.78 -32.26 6.62
N ARG A 199 -10.00 -31.64 7.78
CA ARG A 199 -9.30 -31.97 9.02
C ARG A 199 -9.56 -33.42 9.46
N LYS A 200 -10.82 -33.85 9.41
CA LYS A 200 -11.22 -35.23 9.71
C LYS A 200 -10.61 -36.22 8.71
N ALA A 201 -10.71 -35.94 7.41
CA ALA A 201 -10.12 -36.78 6.37
C ALA A 201 -8.60 -36.93 6.53
N ARG A 202 -7.89 -35.86 6.88
CA ARG A 202 -6.46 -35.90 7.16
C ARG A 202 -6.11 -36.73 8.40
N ALA A 203 -6.90 -36.59 9.47
CA ALA A 203 -6.71 -37.36 10.69
C ALA A 203 -6.93 -38.86 10.43
N GLU A 204 -7.97 -39.21 9.66
CA GLU A 204 -8.27 -40.58 9.26
C GLU A 204 -7.23 -41.17 8.31
N SER A 205 -6.63 -40.36 7.44
CA SER A 205 -5.55 -40.80 6.54
C SER A 205 -4.20 -40.99 7.23
N GLY A 206 -4.07 -40.62 8.51
CA GLY A 206 -2.80 -40.66 9.24
C GLY A 206 -1.73 -39.73 8.67
N ALA A 207 -2.11 -38.67 7.93
CA ALA A 207 -1.17 -37.75 7.30
C ALA A 207 -0.52 -36.84 8.37
N ALA A 208 0.63 -37.31 8.88
CA ALA A 208 1.43 -36.61 9.89
C ALA A 208 2.35 -35.53 9.31
N GLU A 209 2.64 -35.59 8.01
CA GLU A 209 3.53 -34.63 7.35
C GLU A 209 2.97 -33.21 7.40
N PRO A 210 3.80 -32.16 7.52
CA PRO A 210 3.37 -30.78 7.38
C PRO A 210 2.72 -30.52 6.02
N ILE A 211 1.79 -29.56 5.95
CA ILE A 211 1.27 -29.09 4.66
C ILE A 211 2.30 -28.14 4.06
N GLU A 212 2.83 -28.49 2.91
CA GLU A 212 3.61 -27.57 2.09
C GLU A 212 2.68 -26.81 1.15
N LEU A 213 2.80 -25.48 1.12
CA LEU A 213 2.13 -24.65 0.14
C LEU A 213 2.93 -24.64 -1.16
N GLU A 214 2.38 -25.28 -2.19
CA GLU A 214 2.86 -25.10 -3.55
C GLU A 214 2.45 -23.71 -4.05
N THR A 215 3.35 -23.03 -4.76
CA THR A 215 3.08 -21.71 -5.36
C THR A 215 3.28 -21.75 -6.85
N ILE A 216 2.34 -21.17 -7.59
CA ILE A 216 2.48 -20.95 -9.02
C ILE A 216 2.97 -19.53 -9.25
N ALA A 217 4.08 -19.39 -9.98
CA ALA A 217 4.66 -18.09 -10.31
C ALA A 217 3.85 -17.38 -11.42
N ILE A 218 2.68 -16.86 -11.05
CA ILE A 218 1.81 -16.08 -11.93
C ILE A 218 1.64 -14.64 -11.41
N GLN A 219 1.57 -13.69 -12.34
CA GLN A 219 1.24 -12.30 -12.05
C GLN A 219 -0.29 -12.12 -12.09
N LEU A 220 -0.95 -12.51 -11.01
CA LEU A 220 -2.36 -12.19 -10.75
C LEU A 220 -2.44 -11.42 -9.43
N PHE A 221 -3.33 -10.44 -9.41
CA PHE A 221 -3.63 -9.61 -8.25
C PHE A 221 -5.06 -9.84 -7.77
N CYS A 222 -5.35 -9.57 -6.50
CA CYS A 222 -6.71 -9.68 -5.96
C CYS A 222 -7.75 -8.95 -6.82
N THR A 223 -7.38 -7.78 -7.36
CA THR A 223 -8.25 -6.93 -8.18
C THR A 223 -8.51 -7.44 -9.59
N ASP A 224 -7.78 -8.45 -10.07
CA ASP A 224 -8.06 -9.10 -11.36
C ASP A 224 -9.35 -9.93 -11.29
N CYS A 225 -9.73 -10.39 -10.09
CA CYS A 225 -10.98 -11.10 -9.83
C CYS A 225 -11.99 -10.24 -9.03
N HIS A 226 -11.51 -9.52 -8.00
CA HIS A 226 -12.33 -8.74 -7.07
C HIS A 226 -12.23 -7.24 -7.36
N GLN A 227 -13.13 -6.71 -8.19
CA GLN A 227 -12.99 -5.34 -8.67
C GLN A 227 -13.42 -4.34 -7.59
N ALA A 228 -12.43 -3.67 -7.00
CA ALA A 228 -12.61 -2.69 -5.92
C ALA A 228 -13.65 -1.61 -6.23
N HIS A 229 -13.62 -1.12 -7.47
CA HIS A 229 -14.21 0.15 -7.89
C HIS A 229 -15.27 0.00 -9.00
N LYS A 230 -15.65 -1.23 -9.35
CA LYS A 230 -16.69 -1.46 -10.37
C LYS A 230 -18.03 -1.66 -9.69
N ALA A 231 -19.01 -0.85 -10.09
CA ALA A 231 -20.38 -1.07 -9.64
C ALA A 231 -20.92 -2.34 -10.30
N GLN A 232 -21.40 -3.30 -9.50
CA GLN A 232 -21.96 -4.55 -10.00
C GLN A 232 -23.36 -4.79 -9.43
N PRO A 233 -24.35 -5.17 -10.26
CA PRO A 233 -25.62 -5.64 -9.76
C PRO A 233 -25.40 -6.90 -8.91
N LEU A 234 -25.98 -6.93 -7.70
CA LEU A 234 -25.84 -8.05 -6.76
C LEU A 234 -24.36 -8.35 -6.43
N ALA A 235 -23.52 -7.31 -6.35
CA ALA A 235 -22.08 -7.45 -6.14
C ALA A 235 -21.76 -8.32 -4.92
N ALA A 236 -22.46 -8.09 -3.80
CA ALA A 236 -22.27 -8.86 -2.57
C ALA A 236 -22.52 -10.36 -2.75
N ASP A 237 -23.61 -10.75 -3.43
CA ASP A 237 -23.97 -12.15 -3.67
C ASP A 237 -22.92 -12.87 -4.53
N LYS A 238 -22.17 -12.11 -5.33
CA LYS A 238 -21.09 -12.61 -6.20
C LYS A 238 -19.70 -12.35 -5.63
N PHE A 239 -19.59 -11.95 -4.35
CA PHE A 239 -18.31 -11.60 -3.71
C PHE A 239 -17.50 -10.57 -4.52
N PHE A 240 -18.20 -9.63 -5.16
CA PHE A 240 -17.65 -8.55 -5.97
C PHE A 240 -16.78 -9.05 -7.14
N MET A 241 -17.11 -10.25 -7.64
CA MET A 241 -16.43 -10.86 -8.78
C MET A 241 -17.26 -10.74 -10.06
N ASP A 242 -16.61 -10.23 -11.11
CA ASP A 242 -17.12 -10.36 -12.46
C ASP A 242 -16.79 -11.77 -12.99
N THR A 243 -17.81 -12.52 -13.41
CA THR A 243 -17.65 -13.91 -13.88
C THR A 243 -16.68 -14.02 -15.06
N THR A 244 -16.67 -13.03 -15.95
CA THR A 244 -15.80 -13.03 -17.12
C THR A 244 -14.34 -12.85 -16.70
N LEU A 245 -14.09 -11.91 -15.79
CA LEU A 245 -12.74 -11.65 -15.28
C LEU A 245 -12.22 -12.81 -14.45
N ARG A 246 -13.03 -13.34 -13.54
CA ARG A 246 -12.72 -14.55 -12.76
C ARG A 246 -12.33 -15.71 -13.69
N ASN A 247 -13.17 -16.01 -14.69
CA ASN A 247 -12.89 -17.12 -15.61
C ASN A 247 -11.61 -16.87 -16.43
N THR A 248 -11.35 -15.63 -16.83
CA THR A 248 -10.11 -15.26 -17.52
C THR A 248 -8.89 -15.48 -16.62
N ALA A 249 -8.96 -15.09 -15.34
CA ALA A 249 -7.89 -15.31 -14.37
C ALA A 249 -7.66 -16.80 -14.08
N CYS A 250 -8.75 -17.59 -13.97
CA CYS A 250 -8.65 -19.05 -13.82
C CYS A 250 -7.90 -19.68 -14.99
N VAL A 251 -8.27 -19.36 -16.23
CA VAL A 251 -7.60 -19.88 -17.44
C VAL A 251 -6.14 -19.43 -17.49
N ALA A 252 -5.84 -18.16 -17.19
CA ALA A 252 -4.46 -17.67 -17.16
C ALA A 252 -3.59 -18.47 -16.17
N CYS A 253 -4.13 -18.78 -14.98
CA CYS A 253 -3.47 -19.62 -13.98
C CYS A 253 -3.24 -21.05 -14.49
N HIS A 254 -4.28 -21.68 -15.00
CA HIS A 254 -4.21 -23.07 -15.49
C HIS A 254 -3.32 -23.25 -16.72
N LEU A 255 -3.18 -22.22 -17.56
CA LEU A 255 -2.21 -22.20 -18.67
C LEU A 255 -0.76 -22.22 -18.16
N VAL A 256 -0.45 -21.44 -17.12
CA VAL A 256 0.88 -21.41 -16.50
C VAL A 256 1.17 -22.72 -15.77
N ALA A 257 0.19 -23.22 -15.02
CA ALA A 257 0.29 -24.46 -14.26
C ALA A 257 0.30 -25.72 -15.13
N LYS A 258 -0.17 -25.62 -16.39
CA LYS A 258 -0.34 -26.74 -17.34
C LYS A 258 -1.25 -27.85 -16.82
N VAL A 259 -2.21 -27.49 -15.95
CA VAL A 259 -3.21 -28.39 -15.37
C VAL A 259 -4.54 -27.66 -15.29
N GLY A 260 -5.67 -28.36 -15.43
CA GLY A 260 -7.01 -27.76 -15.37
C GLY A 260 -7.47 -27.12 -16.70
N PRO A 261 -8.54 -26.30 -16.68
CA PRO A 261 -9.16 -25.75 -17.88
C PRO A 261 -8.25 -24.76 -18.61
N GLN A 262 -8.13 -24.93 -19.92
CA GLN A 262 -7.23 -24.13 -20.77
C GLN A 262 -8.00 -23.09 -21.61
N ASP A 263 -9.33 -23.13 -21.59
CA ASP A 263 -10.23 -22.23 -22.31
C ASP A 263 -11.43 -21.86 -21.43
N VAL A 264 -11.90 -20.61 -21.53
CA VAL A 264 -13.03 -20.12 -20.73
C VAL A 264 -14.33 -20.89 -20.99
N ARG A 265 -14.47 -21.54 -22.16
CA ARG A 265 -15.60 -22.40 -22.51
C ARG A 265 -15.62 -23.70 -21.72
N GLU A 266 -14.47 -24.16 -21.25
CA GLU A 266 -14.35 -25.36 -20.40
C GLU A 266 -14.83 -25.10 -18.97
N LEU A 267 -14.85 -23.83 -18.54
CA LEU A 267 -15.37 -23.41 -17.24
C LEU A 267 -16.89 -23.26 -17.23
N SER A 268 -17.52 -22.95 -18.37
CA SER A 268 -18.98 -22.82 -18.46
C SER A 268 -19.73 -24.16 -18.49
N ALA A 269 -19.01 -25.28 -18.61
CA ALA A 269 -19.59 -26.62 -18.68
C ALA A 269 -19.67 -27.32 -17.30
N GLN A 270 -19.21 -26.66 -16.24
CA GLN A 270 -19.14 -27.16 -14.86
C GLN A 270 -20.14 -26.42 -13.97
#